data_AF-A0A3D5G6C8-F1
#
_entry.id   AF-A0A3D5G6C8-F1
#
_cell.length_a   1.000
_cell.length_b   1.000
_cell.length_c   1.000
_cell.angle_alpha   90.00
_cell.angle_beta   90.00
_cell.angle_gamma   90.00
#
_symmetry.space_group_name_H-M   'P 1'
#
loop_
_entity.id
_entity.type
_entity.pdbx_description
1 polymer ?
#
loop_
_entity_poly.entity_id
_entity_poly.type
_entity_poly.pdbx_seq_one_letter_code
_entity_poly.pdbx_strand_id
1 'polypeptide(L)'
;MIKKDEETVQLVEEISELKEILREVSRKLTRIETQVKRGVTSAASKTSELPNSQTAADVKKPANLPAEQVLQVYEELRLKAKNGKEQEVREKLLTMSATDLNLMCCELGMPPSSKNPSRRKMFELIIGRIKQSLMLSRHIDRQTL
;
A
#
# COMPACT_ATOMS: atom_id res chain seq x y z
N MET A 1 -30.45 -34.69 -5.43
CA MET A 1 -29.82 -34.06 -4.24
C MET A 1 -28.30 -34.22 -4.22
N ILE A 2 -27.72 -35.21 -4.92
CA ILE A 2 -26.29 -35.57 -4.88
C ILE A 2 -25.34 -34.52 -5.54
N LYS A 3 -25.79 -33.76 -6.55
CA LYS A 3 -24.94 -32.78 -7.27
C LYS A 3 -24.43 -31.60 -6.44
N LYS A 4 -25.21 -31.12 -5.46
CA LYS A 4 -24.82 -29.97 -4.61
C LYS A 4 -23.68 -30.33 -3.65
N ASP A 5 -23.63 -31.59 -3.22
CA ASP A 5 -22.61 -32.07 -2.30
C ASP A 5 -21.26 -32.20 -3.03
N GLU A 6 -21.25 -32.63 -4.30
CA GLU A 6 -20.02 -32.67 -5.12
C GLU A 6 -19.46 -31.26 -5.43
N GLU A 7 -20.32 -30.29 -5.77
CA GLU A 7 -19.89 -28.91 -6.02
C GLU A 7 -19.29 -28.25 -4.76
N THR A 8 -19.87 -28.50 -3.59
CA THR A 8 -19.32 -27.97 -2.33
C THR A 8 -17.99 -28.60 -1.95
N VAL A 9 -17.79 -29.90 -2.22
CA VAL A 9 -16.50 -30.57 -2.03
C VAL A 9 -15.44 -29.99 -2.97
N GLN A 10 -15.75 -29.76 -4.24
CA GLN A 10 -14.83 -29.12 -5.19
C GLN A 10 -14.45 -27.70 -4.76
N LEU A 11 -15.42 -26.90 -4.30
CA LEU A 11 -15.14 -25.56 -3.78
C LEU A 11 -14.24 -25.59 -2.52
N VAL A 12 -14.38 -26.60 -1.66
CA VAL A 12 -13.51 -26.78 -0.49
C VAL A 12 -12.09 -27.15 -0.89
N GLU A 13 -11.92 -27.96 -1.93
CA GLU A 13 -10.61 -28.26 -2.53
C GLU A 13 -9.97 -27.01 -3.13
N GLU A 14 -10.70 -26.25 -3.94
CA GLU A 14 -10.22 -24.98 -4.51
C GLU A 14 -9.81 -23.98 -3.42
N ILE A 15 -10.61 -23.84 -2.35
CA ILE A 15 -10.26 -23.00 -1.20
C ILE A 15 -8.97 -23.49 -0.53
N SER A 16 -8.77 -24.79 -0.45
CA SER A 16 -7.57 -25.38 0.16
C SER A 16 -6.33 -25.13 -0.69
N GLU A 17 -6.45 -25.26 -2.00
CA GLU A 17 -5.38 -24.93 -2.95
C GLU A 17 -5.01 -23.44 -2.90
N LEU A 18 -6.00 -22.55 -2.90
CA LEU A 18 -5.78 -21.10 -2.78
C LEU A 18 -5.09 -20.74 -1.45
N LYS A 19 -5.44 -21.42 -0.35
CA LYS A 19 -4.77 -21.24 0.95
C LYS A 19 -3.30 -21.67 0.90
N GLU A 20 -2.97 -22.74 0.19
CA GLU A 20 -1.57 -23.17 0.02
C GLU A 20 -0.78 -22.20 -0.84
N ILE A 21 -1.35 -21.70 -1.94
CA ILE A 21 -0.73 -20.66 -2.77
C ILE A 21 -0.45 -19.42 -1.92
N LEU A 22 -1.40 -18.97 -1.11
CA LEU A 22 -1.24 -17.80 -0.24
C LEU A 22 -0.16 -18.02 0.83
N ARG A 23 -0.06 -19.22 1.40
CA ARG A 23 1.03 -19.61 2.32
C ARG A 23 2.39 -19.56 1.61
N GLU A 24 2.47 -20.04 0.38
CA GLU A 24 3.71 -20.03 -0.39
C GLU A 24 4.16 -18.61 -0.75
N VAL A 25 3.24 -17.77 -1.23
CA VAL A 25 3.50 -16.35 -1.50
C VAL A 25 3.96 -15.64 -0.23
N SER A 26 3.34 -15.92 0.92
CA SER A 26 3.76 -15.36 2.22
C SER A 26 5.18 -15.79 2.58
N ARG A 27 5.53 -17.08 2.41
CA ARG A 27 6.89 -17.59 2.63
C ARG A 27 7.91 -16.91 1.70
N LYS A 28 7.58 -16.74 0.43
CA LYS A 28 8.43 -16.06 -0.56
C LYS A 28 8.64 -14.59 -0.19
N LEU A 29 7.58 -13.89 0.21
CA LEU A 29 7.65 -12.51 0.66
C LEU A 29 8.57 -12.35 1.88
N THR A 30 8.41 -13.18 2.91
CA THR A 30 9.28 -13.17 4.09
C THR A 30 10.75 -13.39 3.75
N ARG A 31 11.04 -14.29 2.80
CA ARG A 31 12.43 -14.53 2.33
C ARG A 31 13.01 -13.29 1.66
N ILE A 32 12.24 -12.64 0.78
CA ILE A 32 12.65 -11.40 0.10
C ILE A 32 12.90 -10.28 1.12
N GLU A 33 11.97 -10.07 2.06
CA GLU A 33 12.13 -9.08 3.12
C GLU A 33 13.39 -9.33 3.96
N THR A 34 13.68 -10.60 4.27
CA THR A 34 14.88 -10.99 5.02
C THR A 34 16.15 -10.74 4.21
N GLN A 35 16.13 -10.98 2.89
CA GLN A 35 17.27 -10.68 2.00
C GLN A 35 17.50 -9.18 1.87
N VAL A 36 16.44 -8.37 1.71
CA VAL A 36 16.53 -6.92 1.65
C VAL A 36 17.09 -6.35 2.96
N LYS A 37 16.60 -6.81 4.12
CA LYS A 37 17.13 -6.38 5.43
C LYS A 37 18.62 -6.68 5.58
N ARG A 38 19.06 -7.87 5.19
CA ARG A 38 20.49 -8.27 5.25
C ARG A 38 21.36 -7.53 4.23
N GLY A 39 20.84 -7.27 3.02
CA GLY A 39 21.54 -6.49 1.99
C GLY A 39 21.72 -5.02 2.38
N VAL A 40 20.72 -4.42 3.04
CA VAL A 40 20.79 -3.04 3.52
C VAL A 40 21.82 -2.87 4.65
N THR A 41 22.03 -3.88 5.50
CA THR A 41 23.08 -3.82 6.54
C THR A 41 24.49 -4.04 6.00
N SER A 42 24.66 -4.67 4.84
CA SER A 42 25.98 -4.98 4.27
C SER A 42 26.51 -3.89 3.32
N ALA A 43 25.68 -2.96 2.85
CA ALA A 43 26.09 -1.85 1.97
C ALA A 43 26.38 -0.54 2.73
N ALA A 44 26.15 -0.50 4.04
CA ALA A 44 26.44 0.67 4.88
C ALA A 44 27.90 0.64 5.36
N SER A 45 28.86 0.78 4.44
CA SER A 45 30.26 1.02 4.76
C SER A 45 30.90 1.87 3.66
N LYS A 46 31.11 3.15 3.98
CA LYS A 46 31.92 4.15 3.24
C LYS A 46 31.22 4.65 1.96
N THR A 47 31.05 5.94 1.65
CA THR A 47 31.92 7.11 1.81
C THR A 47 31.14 8.39 1.47
N SER A 48 31.57 9.50 2.09
CA SER A 48 31.65 10.87 1.53
C SER A 48 30.41 11.77 1.45
N GLU A 49 30.47 12.75 2.35
CA GLU A 49 30.03 14.14 2.32
C GLU A 49 29.68 14.78 0.96
N LEU A 50 28.57 15.53 0.92
CA LEU A 50 28.48 16.98 0.62
C LEU A 50 26.98 17.44 0.60
N PRO A 51 26.68 18.76 0.70
CA PRO A 51 25.81 19.29 1.74
C PRO A 51 24.61 20.08 1.20
N ASN A 52 23.47 20.03 1.89
CA ASN A 52 22.52 21.15 2.08
C ASN A 52 21.25 20.54 2.68
N SER A 53 21.01 20.79 3.96
CA SER A 53 20.16 21.90 4.43
C SER A 53 18.68 21.50 4.42
N GLN A 54 18.16 21.36 5.64
CA GLN A 54 16.74 21.51 6.02
C GLN A 54 15.85 20.36 5.49
N THR A 55 15.36 19.40 6.28
CA THR A 55 14.64 19.58 7.55
C THR A 55 14.63 18.26 8.32
N ALA A 56 15.56 18.13 9.27
CA ALA A 56 15.33 17.32 10.46
C ALA A 56 14.49 18.17 11.43
N ALA A 57 13.23 18.40 11.10
CA ALA A 57 12.23 18.99 12.00
C ALA A 57 10.87 18.77 11.35
N ASP A 58 10.08 17.85 11.90
CA ASP A 58 8.84 18.22 12.59
C ASP A 58 7.99 16.96 12.82
N VAL A 59 8.29 16.24 13.90
CA VAL A 59 7.42 15.16 14.42
C VAL A 59 6.24 15.77 15.22
N LYS A 60 6.06 17.11 15.18
CA LYS A 60 5.01 17.83 15.89
C LYS A 60 4.24 18.84 15.01
N LYS A 61 4.21 18.66 13.69
CA LYS A 61 3.30 19.45 12.86
C LYS A 61 1.90 18.86 12.94
N PRO A 62 0.86 19.64 13.29
CA PRO A 62 -0.50 19.19 13.06
C PRO A 62 -0.67 18.85 11.58
N ALA A 63 -1.44 17.80 11.29
CA ALA A 63 -1.78 17.46 9.91
C ALA A 63 -2.37 18.70 9.22
N ASN A 64 -1.87 19.02 8.03
CA ASN A 64 -2.48 20.08 7.21
C ASN A 64 -3.84 19.60 6.67
N LEU A 65 -4.07 18.29 6.67
CA LEU A 65 -5.35 17.68 6.35
C LEU A 65 -6.16 17.39 7.64
N PRO A 66 -7.40 17.88 7.76
CA PRO A 66 -8.31 17.40 8.79
C PRO A 66 -8.74 15.97 8.46
N ALA A 67 -8.91 15.13 9.50
CA ALA A 67 -9.29 13.72 9.35
C ALA A 67 -10.55 13.53 8.49
N GLU A 68 -11.51 14.43 8.62
CA GLU A 68 -12.77 14.46 7.86
C GLU A 68 -12.56 14.57 6.33
N GLN A 69 -11.47 15.20 5.88
CA GLN A 69 -11.19 15.40 4.45
C GLN A 69 -10.31 14.29 3.85
N VAL A 70 -9.75 13.39 4.67
CA VAL A 70 -8.80 12.37 4.21
C VAL A 70 -9.41 11.43 3.19
N LEU A 71 -10.63 10.96 3.44
CA LEU A 71 -11.36 10.07 2.53
C LEU A 71 -11.68 10.78 1.21
N GLN A 72 -12.08 12.05 1.26
CA GLN A 72 -12.35 12.83 0.06
C GLN A 72 -11.09 13.00 -0.79
N VAL A 73 -9.96 13.37 -0.18
CA VAL A 73 -8.69 13.52 -0.88
C VAL A 73 -8.21 12.18 -1.45
N TYR A 74 -8.37 11.09 -0.71
CA TYR A 74 -8.08 9.76 -1.23
C TYR A 74 -8.94 9.41 -2.45
N GLU A 75 -10.24 9.69 -2.42
CA GLU A 75 -11.15 9.45 -3.54
C GLU A 75 -10.78 10.27 -4.78
N GLU A 76 -10.38 11.54 -4.62
CA GLU A 76 -9.84 12.35 -5.71
C GLU A 76 -8.58 11.75 -6.32
N LEU A 77 -7.65 11.27 -5.49
CA LEU A 77 -6.43 10.60 -5.95
C LEU A 77 -6.76 9.30 -6.69
N ARG A 78 -7.72 8.52 -6.18
CA ARG A 78 -8.20 7.28 -6.82
C ARG A 78 -8.82 7.57 -8.18
N LEU A 79 -9.66 8.61 -8.28
CA LEU A 79 -10.31 8.97 -9.54
C LEU A 79 -9.30 9.48 -10.58
N LYS A 80 -8.29 10.26 -10.16
CA LYS A 80 -7.18 10.65 -11.04
C LYS A 80 -6.41 9.43 -11.55
N ALA A 81 -6.11 8.46 -10.68
CA ALA A 81 -5.47 7.22 -11.09
C ALA A 81 -6.36 6.41 -12.05
N LYS A 82 -7.69 6.35 -11.83
CA LYS A 82 -8.66 5.74 -12.77
C LYS A 82 -8.59 6.37 -14.16
N ASN A 83 -8.41 7.69 -14.22
CA ASN A 83 -8.33 8.46 -15.47
C ASN A 83 -6.94 8.41 -16.12
N GLY A 84 -6.04 7.52 -15.69
CA GLY A 84 -4.69 7.37 -16.24
C GLY A 84 -3.69 8.45 -15.79
N LYS A 85 -4.08 9.34 -14.86
CA LYS A 85 -3.24 10.43 -14.34
C LYS A 85 -2.40 9.97 -13.15
N GLU A 86 -1.71 8.84 -13.28
CA GLU A 86 -0.92 8.26 -12.19
C GLU A 86 0.23 9.18 -11.73
N GLN A 87 0.84 9.90 -12.66
CA GLN A 87 1.94 10.82 -12.36
C GLN A 87 1.48 11.99 -11.46
N GLU A 88 0.32 12.57 -11.75
CA GLU A 88 -0.28 13.64 -10.92
C GLU A 88 -0.57 13.14 -9.49
N VAL A 89 -0.99 11.88 -9.35
CA VAL A 89 -1.25 11.25 -8.03
C VAL A 89 0.05 11.11 -7.24
N ARG A 90 1.13 10.67 -7.91
CA ARG A 90 2.45 10.54 -7.28
C ARG A 90 2.99 11.90 -6.85
N GLU A 91 2.89 12.92 -7.70
CA GLU A 91 3.32 14.29 -7.37
C GLU A 91 2.55 14.83 -6.18
N LYS A 92 1.22 14.67 -6.16
CA LYS A 92 0.40 15.10 -5.03
C LYS A 92 0.81 14.41 -3.73
N LEU A 93 1.01 13.09 -3.74
CA LEU A 93 1.47 12.35 -2.56
C LEU A 93 2.91 12.71 -2.14
N LEU A 94 3.77 13.11 -3.07
CA LEU A 94 5.13 13.59 -2.77
C LEU A 94 5.14 14.94 -2.06
N THR A 95 4.14 15.80 -2.34
CA THR A 95 3.97 17.10 -1.67
C THR A 95 3.37 17.00 -0.27
N MET A 96 2.74 15.88 0.08
CA MET A 96 2.13 15.68 1.40
C MET A 96 3.19 15.47 2.49
N SER A 97 2.90 15.96 3.69
CA SER A 97 3.78 15.76 4.83
C SER A 97 3.75 14.29 5.30
N ALA A 98 4.77 13.87 6.04
CA ALA A 98 4.79 12.53 6.65
C ALA A 98 3.58 12.32 7.60
N THR A 99 3.16 13.37 8.30
CA THR A 99 1.97 13.37 9.17
C THR A 99 0.70 13.15 8.37
N ASP A 100 0.52 13.86 7.25
CA ASP A 100 -0.67 13.73 6.39
C ASP A 100 -0.75 12.34 5.75
N LEU A 101 0.39 11.79 5.31
CA LEU A 101 0.47 10.43 4.76
C LEU A 101 0.17 9.37 5.83
N ASN A 102 0.65 9.58 7.07
CA ASN A 102 0.36 8.68 8.19
C ASN A 102 -1.13 8.72 8.56
N LEU A 103 -1.71 9.91 8.65
CA LEU A 103 -3.14 10.11 8.88
C LEU A 103 -3.96 9.38 7.80
N MET A 104 -3.58 9.55 6.53
CA MET A 104 -4.22 8.85 5.42
C MET A 104 -4.12 7.33 5.54
N CYS A 105 -2.98 6.79 5.96
CA CYS A 105 -2.85 5.35 6.19
C CYS A 105 -3.77 4.85 7.31
N CYS A 106 -3.91 5.61 8.40
CA CYS A 106 -4.80 5.28 9.52
C CYS A 106 -6.28 5.29 9.11
N GLU A 107 -6.75 6.35 8.45
CA GLU A 107 -8.15 6.48 8.01
C GLU A 107 -8.54 5.43 6.96
N LEU A 108 -7.58 4.98 6.14
CA LEU A 108 -7.80 3.92 5.16
C LEU A 108 -7.74 2.50 5.76
N GLY A 109 -7.55 2.37 7.07
CA GLY A 109 -7.45 1.09 7.76
C GLY A 109 -6.16 0.31 7.47
N MET A 110 -5.10 1.01 7.06
CA MET A 110 -3.79 0.43 6.74
C MET A 110 -2.67 1.09 7.56
N PRO A 111 -2.76 1.07 8.91
CA PRO A 111 -1.75 1.68 9.74
C PRO A 111 -0.37 1.08 9.43
N PRO A 112 0.68 1.89 9.27
CA PRO A 112 2.01 1.37 8.97
C PRO A 112 2.52 0.48 10.12
N SER A 113 3.17 -0.64 9.78
CA SER A 113 3.57 -1.66 10.78
C SER A 113 4.65 -1.21 11.78
N SER A 114 5.26 -0.05 11.57
CA SER A 114 6.33 0.50 12.41
C SER A 114 5.89 1.80 13.06
N LYS A 115 6.31 2.03 14.31
CA LYS A 115 6.02 3.27 15.07
C LYS A 115 6.43 4.56 14.35
N ASN A 116 7.50 4.52 13.55
CA ASN A 116 7.99 5.63 12.72
C ASN A 116 8.16 5.17 11.27
N PRO A 117 7.07 5.06 10.51
CA PRO A 117 7.15 4.61 9.12
C PRO A 117 7.84 5.65 8.26
N SER A 118 8.67 5.20 7.33
CA SER A 118 9.29 6.11 6.37
C SER A 118 8.23 6.70 5.44
N ARG A 119 8.43 7.95 4.99
CA ARG A 119 7.54 8.62 4.02
C ARG A 119 7.31 7.76 2.78
N ARG A 120 8.39 7.13 2.30
CA ARG A 120 8.35 6.21 1.16
C ARG A 120 7.45 5.00 1.43
N LYS A 121 7.46 4.43 2.63
CA LYS A 121 6.61 3.28 2.96
C LYS A 121 5.14 3.66 2.97
N MET A 122 4.78 4.80 3.56
CA MET A 122 3.40 5.30 3.57
C MET A 122 2.90 5.63 2.16
N PHE A 123 3.76 6.26 1.36
CA PHE A 123 3.50 6.52 -0.06
C PHE A 123 3.15 5.23 -0.83
N GLU A 124 3.99 4.19 -0.70
CA GLU A 124 3.75 2.91 -1.39
C GLU A 124 2.48 2.21 -0.89
N LEU A 125 2.14 2.32 0.40
CA LEU A 125 0.88 1.79 0.94
C LEU A 125 -0.34 2.45 0.28
N ILE A 126 -0.35 3.78 0.19
CA ILE A 126 -1.46 4.53 -0.41
C ILE A 126 -1.59 4.20 -1.91
N ILE A 127 -0.48 4.19 -2.65
CA ILE A 127 -0.48 3.79 -4.07
C ILE A 127 -0.97 2.34 -4.25
N GLY A 128 -0.49 1.41 -3.42
CA GLY A 128 -0.92 0.02 -3.46
C GLY A 128 -2.42 -0.13 -3.26
N ARG A 129 -2.99 0.62 -2.31
CA ARG A 129 -4.43 0.62 -2.03
C ARG A 129 -5.25 1.19 -3.18
N ILE A 130 -4.80 2.28 -3.80
CA ILE A 130 -5.43 2.82 -5.01
C ILE A 130 -5.48 1.76 -6.10
N LYS A 131 -4.35 1.08 -6.38
CA LYS A 131 -4.29 0.01 -7.38
C LYS A 131 -5.23 -1.15 -7.06
N GLN A 132 -5.28 -1.59 -5.81
CA GLN A 132 -6.23 -2.61 -5.36
C GLN A 132 -7.67 -2.18 -5.61
N SER A 133 -8.01 -0.94 -5.25
CA SER A 133 -9.37 -0.40 -5.43
C SER A 133 -9.76 -0.34 -6.91
N LEU A 134 -8.85 0.09 -7.79
CA LEU A 134 -9.07 0.09 -9.24
C LEU A 134 -9.20 -1.32 -9.81
N MET A 135 -8.36 -2.26 -9.37
CA MET A 135 -8.43 -3.65 -9.80
C MET A 135 -9.79 -4.28 -9.44
N LEU A 136 -10.26 -4.08 -8.21
CA LEU A 136 -11.58 -4.55 -7.77
C LEU A 136 -12.72 -3.91 -8.56
N SER A 137 -12.61 -2.61 -8.89
CA SER A 137 -13.61 -1.88 -9.67
C SER A 137 -13.73 -2.39 -11.11
N ARG A 138 -12.62 -2.81 -11.74
CA ARG A 138 -12.62 -3.34 -13.12
C ARG A 138 -13.38 -4.67 -13.27
N HIS A 139 -13.51 -5.44 -12.19
CA HIS A 139 -14.25 -6.72 -12.23
C HIS A 139 -15.77 -6.52 -12.18
N ILE A 140 -16.25 -5.37 -11.70
CA ILE A 140 -17.68 -5.04 -11.67
C ILE A 140 -18.17 -4.64 -13.07
N ASP A 141 -17.39 -3.84 -13.80
CA ASP A 141 -17.76 -3.40 -15.17
C ASP A 141 -17.77 -4.54 -16.20
N ARG A 142 -17.10 -5.67 -15.92
CA ARG A 142 -17.03 -6.81 -16.85
C ARG A 142 -18.25 -7.74 -16.78
N GLN A 143 -19.06 -7.65 -15.72
CA GLN A 143 -20.29 -8.44 -15.57
C GLN A 143 -21.55 -7.71 -16.08
N THR A 144 -21.39 -6.47 -16.59
CA THR A 144 -22.48 -5.63 -17.11
C THR A 144 -22.44 -5.43 -18.63
N LEU A 145 -21.74 -6.28 -19.38
CA LEU A 145 -21.75 -6.31 -20.84
C LEU A 145 -22.18 -7.67 -21.37
#